data_AF-A0A1N7MRJ0-F1
#
_entry.id   AF-A0A1N7MRJ0-F1
#
_cell.length_a   1.000
_cell.length_b   1.000
_cell.length_c   1.000
_cell.angle_alpha   90.00
_cell.angle_beta   90.00
_cell.angle_gamma   90.00
#
_symmetry.space_group_name_H-M   'P 1'
#
loop_
_entity.id
_entity.type
_entity.pdbx_description
1 polymer ?
#
loop_
_entity_poly.entity_id
_entity_poly.type
_entity_poly.pdbx_seq_one_letter_code
_entity_poly.pdbx_strand_id
1 'polypeptide(L)'
;MKNTYKYPKFWVAFPMFFLVIIGCNSLLNYPSHSEKSTLGETTNFTSKIKNLPLPTDKVVVGVYKFRDQTGQYKAAENGASWSTAIPQGTTTILIKALEDSRWFRPIERENIGNLLNERQIIRSTRKEYMPNQINESGNLPPLLYAGIILEGGVISYDTNVVTGGLGARYFGIGASTNYRQDRITVYLRAVSTQTGEILKTVYTSKTILSTAISGSFFRYVDTEKLMEAEVGITQNEPVHLAVTEAIEKAVYGLIVEGVKDNIWGSKVENPTQFTKIIEDYNAEKSDNDLNVLGKKIADNQRAKFSMYGMAEATQIRGDYVNPEMHPGAKGGMKYFFSDHFNIDGNASYFIFENKKLFWRRAISADVNIEYLLLPKSKFTPYVYGGVGSVFYRDKNFFKSQVGGGLEYLVNRTFALRLNTQYDLGFNDDWDFKVQGTRKDQSVRIGLGINVYLNRKTAQPLKTTNP
;
A
#
# COMPACT_ATOMS: atom_id res chain seq x y z
N MET A 1 67.54 -16.45 -4.19
CA MET A 1 66.26 -17.18 -4.31
C MET A 1 65.38 -16.87 -3.11
N LYS A 2 64.26 -16.15 -3.30
CA LYS A 2 63.20 -15.99 -2.29
C LYS A 2 61.87 -16.26 -3.00
N ASN A 3 61.34 -17.47 -2.83
CA ASN A 3 59.99 -17.82 -3.29
C ASN A 3 58.97 -17.20 -2.33
N THR A 4 58.18 -16.25 -2.83
CA THR A 4 56.99 -15.75 -2.14
C THR A 4 55.77 -16.44 -2.75
N TYR A 5 55.16 -17.34 -1.98
CA TYR A 5 53.91 -17.99 -2.34
C TYR A 5 52.78 -16.96 -2.37
N LYS A 6 52.18 -16.74 -3.55
CA LYS A 6 50.93 -15.97 -3.70
C LYS A 6 49.76 -16.87 -3.33
N TYR A 7 49.13 -16.60 -2.18
CA TYR A 7 47.85 -17.22 -1.83
C TYR A 7 46.76 -16.78 -2.83
N PRO A 8 45.92 -17.69 -3.34
CA PRO A 8 44.87 -17.34 -4.28
C PRO A 8 43.76 -16.56 -3.56
N LYS A 9 43.30 -15.45 -4.19
CA LYS A 9 42.19 -14.57 -3.75
C LYS A 9 40.84 -15.28 -3.53
N PHE A 10 40.79 -16.60 -3.70
CA PHE A 10 39.59 -17.44 -3.59
C PHE A 10 39.10 -17.62 -2.14
N TRP A 11 39.99 -17.49 -1.15
CA TRP A 11 39.66 -17.72 0.26
C TRP A 11 38.92 -16.58 0.95
N VAL A 12 38.90 -15.37 0.39
CA VAL A 12 38.17 -14.22 0.96
C VAL A 12 36.73 -14.13 0.43
N ALA A 13 36.45 -14.67 -0.76
CA ALA A 13 35.11 -14.67 -1.35
C ALA A 13 34.16 -15.71 -0.71
N PHE A 14 34.69 -16.84 -0.26
CA PHE A 14 33.93 -17.93 0.34
C PHE A 14 33.23 -17.56 1.68
N PRO A 15 33.89 -16.89 2.65
CA PRO A 15 33.23 -16.46 3.89
C PRO A 15 32.21 -15.33 3.66
N MET A 16 32.38 -14.50 2.62
CA MET A 16 31.44 -13.41 2.31
C MET A 16 30.13 -13.93 1.70
N PHE A 17 30.20 -14.99 0.88
CA PHE A 17 29.00 -15.69 0.38
C PHE A 17 28.22 -16.38 1.51
N PHE A 18 28.93 -16.96 2.49
CA PHE A 18 28.30 -17.61 3.65
C PHE A 18 27.58 -16.60 4.58
N LEU A 19 28.12 -15.38 4.73
CA LEU A 19 27.47 -14.28 5.47
C LEU A 19 26.15 -13.82 4.82
N VAL A 20 26.04 -13.86 3.48
CA VAL A 20 24.81 -13.53 2.76
C VAL A 20 23.73 -14.60 2.96
N ILE A 21 24.11 -15.88 3.04
CA ILE A 21 23.16 -16.99 3.26
C ILE A 21 22.63 -16.98 4.71
N ILE A 22 23.47 -16.65 5.70
CA ILE A 22 23.04 -16.56 7.11
C ILE A 22 22.07 -15.38 7.33
N GLY A 23 22.19 -14.28 6.56
CA GLY A 23 21.27 -13.15 6.62
C GLY A 23 19.88 -13.40 6.01
N CYS A 24 19.77 -14.38 5.09
CA CYS A 24 18.51 -14.69 4.40
C CYS A 24 17.50 -15.45 5.28
N ASN A 25 17.94 -15.99 6.42
CA ASN A 25 17.08 -16.76 7.32
C ASN A 25 16.00 -15.90 8.01
N SER A 26 16.20 -14.57 8.12
CA SER A 26 15.20 -13.67 8.69
C SER A 26 14.02 -13.36 7.76
N LEU A 27 14.19 -13.61 6.45
CA LEU A 27 13.18 -13.30 5.42
C LEU A 27 12.20 -14.45 5.20
N LEU A 28 12.57 -15.65 5.64
CA LEU A 28 11.81 -16.88 5.48
C LEU A 28 11.41 -17.42 6.86
N ASN A 29 10.68 -16.60 7.63
CA ASN A 29 9.99 -17.05 8.84
C ASN A 29 8.80 -17.92 8.43
N TYR A 30 9.08 -19.18 8.07
CA TYR A 30 8.05 -20.18 7.92
C TYR A 30 7.52 -20.54 9.32
N PRO A 31 6.19 -20.51 9.56
CA PRO A 31 5.64 -20.95 10.82
C PRO A 31 5.94 -22.45 11.00
N SER A 32 6.96 -22.77 11.80
CA SER A 32 7.42 -24.14 12.05
C SER A 32 6.74 -24.78 13.26
N HIS A 33 5.93 -24.02 13.98
CA HIS A 33 5.21 -24.46 15.18
C HIS A 33 3.76 -23.98 15.16
N SER A 34 2.88 -24.77 15.77
CA SER A 34 1.49 -24.39 16.01
C SER A 34 1.44 -23.15 16.91
N GLU A 35 0.74 -22.11 16.46
CA GLU A 35 0.50 -20.92 17.27
C GLU A 35 -0.50 -21.24 18.40
N LYS A 36 -0.28 -20.65 19.58
CA LYS A 36 -1.22 -20.77 20.70
C LYS A 36 -2.45 -19.91 20.42
N SER A 37 -3.61 -20.36 20.89
CA SER A 37 -4.84 -19.55 20.85
C SER A 37 -4.63 -18.24 21.62
N THR A 38 -5.00 -17.12 21.01
CA THR A 38 -4.90 -15.77 21.57
C THR A 38 -6.30 -15.13 21.62
N LEU A 39 -6.42 -14.05 22.38
CA LEU A 39 -7.59 -13.18 22.28
C LEU A 39 -7.63 -12.53 20.90
N GLY A 40 -8.84 -12.25 20.40
CA GLY A 40 -9.04 -11.73 19.05
C GLY A 40 -8.23 -10.47 18.76
N GLU A 41 -7.79 -10.37 17.51
CA GLU A 41 -7.02 -9.23 16.99
C GLU A 41 -7.82 -7.92 17.08
N THR A 42 -7.14 -6.84 17.44
CA THR A 42 -7.73 -5.50 17.53
C THR A 42 -7.42 -4.69 16.29
N THR A 43 -8.37 -3.87 15.82
CA THR A 43 -8.13 -2.96 14.70
C THR A 43 -7.59 -1.62 15.19
N ASN A 44 -7.16 -0.76 14.25
CA ASN A 44 -6.78 0.62 14.55
C ASN A 44 -7.94 1.45 15.13
N PHE A 45 -9.19 1.11 14.82
CA PHE A 45 -10.37 1.84 15.31
C PHE A 45 -10.88 1.32 16.66
N THR A 46 -10.57 0.07 17.02
CA THR A 46 -10.93 -0.46 18.35
C THR A 46 -10.40 0.44 19.47
N SER A 47 -9.14 0.88 19.39
CA SER A 47 -8.56 1.80 20.39
C SER A 47 -9.21 3.18 20.36
N LYS A 48 -9.54 3.71 19.18
CA LYS A 48 -10.18 5.04 19.03
C LYS A 48 -11.56 5.07 19.67
N ILE A 49 -12.34 4.01 19.46
CA ILE A 49 -13.70 3.88 20.00
C ILE A 49 -13.68 3.74 21.52
N LYS A 50 -12.77 2.90 22.05
CA LYS A 50 -12.62 2.73 23.50
C LYS A 50 -12.20 4.03 24.19
N ASN A 51 -11.42 4.87 23.53
CA ASN A 51 -10.88 6.12 24.09
C ASN A 51 -11.75 7.36 23.81
N LEU A 52 -12.98 7.20 23.32
CA LEU A 52 -13.92 8.31 23.18
C LEU A 52 -14.28 8.91 24.55
N PRO A 53 -14.46 10.25 24.64
CA PRO A 53 -15.08 10.87 25.82
C PRO A 53 -16.43 10.23 26.12
N LEU A 54 -16.71 9.93 27.38
CA LEU A 54 -17.93 9.22 27.76
C LEU A 54 -19.16 10.13 27.67
N PRO A 55 -20.36 9.57 27.36
CA PRO A 55 -21.58 10.32 27.48
C PRO A 55 -22.04 10.40 28.95
N THR A 56 -22.81 11.43 29.29
CA THR A 56 -23.42 11.55 30.62
C THR A 56 -24.32 10.36 30.95
N ASP A 57 -25.07 9.88 29.96
CA ASP A 57 -25.88 8.66 30.05
C ASP A 57 -25.73 7.85 28.77
N LYS A 58 -25.63 6.52 28.89
CA LYS A 58 -25.59 5.63 27.73
C LYS A 58 -26.94 5.62 27.01
N VAL A 59 -26.92 5.70 25.68
CA VAL A 59 -28.13 5.64 24.85
C VAL A 59 -28.54 4.19 24.63
N VAL A 60 -29.79 3.83 24.93
CA VAL A 60 -30.32 2.48 24.70
C VAL A 60 -30.68 2.31 23.23
N VAL A 61 -30.04 1.36 22.56
CA VAL A 61 -30.22 1.13 21.11
C VAL A 61 -30.59 -0.31 20.81
N GLY A 62 -31.57 -0.49 19.92
CA GLY A 62 -31.96 -1.81 19.42
C GLY A 62 -31.21 -2.11 18.13
N VAL A 63 -30.47 -3.21 18.10
CA VAL A 63 -29.78 -3.67 16.88
C VAL A 63 -30.54 -4.86 16.31
N TYR A 64 -31.17 -4.67 15.16
CA TYR A 64 -31.88 -5.74 14.46
C TYR A 64 -30.90 -6.53 13.58
N LYS A 65 -31.16 -6.63 12.27
CA LYS A 65 -30.33 -7.38 11.34
C LYS A 65 -29.36 -6.44 10.67
N PHE A 66 -28.08 -6.63 10.94
CA PHE A 66 -27.00 -5.95 10.24
C PHE A 66 -26.23 -6.99 9.44
N ARG A 67 -26.58 -7.14 8.16
CA ARG A 67 -26.18 -8.28 7.32
C ARG A 67 -25.36 -7.85 6.12
N ASP A 68 -24.72 -8.82 5.49
CA ASP A 68 -24.20 -8.69 4.15
C ASP A 68 -25.35 -8.54 3.14
N GLN A 69 -25.35 -7.43 2.41
CA GLN A 69 -26.29 -7.12 1.32
C GLN A 69 -25.57 -7.02 -0.04
N THR A 70 -24.29 -7.41 -0.10
CA THR A 70 -23.48 -7.33 -1.31
C THR A 70 -23.83 -8.43 -2.32
N GLY A 71 -24.29 -9.59 -1.82
CA GLY A 71 -24.52 -10.78 -2.63
C GLY A 71 -23.25 -11.39 -3.24
N GLN A 72 -22.06 -10.99 -2.76
CA GLN A 72 -20.79 -11.40 -3.35
C GLN A 72 -20.28 -12.73 -2.78
N TYR A 73 -19.81 -13.58 -3.69
CA TYR A 73 -19.09 -14.81 -3.38
C TYR A 73 -17.61 -14.64 -3.69
N LYS A 74 -16.75 -15.41 -3.02
CA LYS A 74 -15.32 -15.43 -3.32
C LYS A 74 -15.10 -15.88 -4.75
N ALA A 75 -14.26 -15.16 -5.49
CA ALA A 75 -13.83 -15.63 -6.81
C ALA A 75 -13.10 -16.99 -6.66
N ALA A 76 -13.51 -17.97 -7.45
CA ALA A 76 -12.76 -19.22 -7.61
C ALA A 76 -11.97 -19.16 -8.91
N GLU A 77 -10.74 -19.68 -8.91
CA GLU A 77 -9.91 -19.73 -10.13
C GLU A 77 -10.52 -20.67 -11.18
N ASN A 78 -11.18 -21.75 -10.76
CA ASN A 78 -11.87 -22.68 -11.64
C ASN A 78 -13.27 -23.03 -11.08
N GLY A 79 -14.32 -22.51 -11.71
CA GLY A 79 -15.73 -22.85 -11.41
C GLY A 79 -16.46 -21.87 -10.50
N ALA A 80 -17.61 -22.30 -9.97
CA ALA A 80 -18.44 -21.51 -9.07
C ALA A 80 -18.05 -21.74 -7.60
N SER A 81 -18.07 -20.67 -6.80
CA SER A 81 -17.85 -20.72 -5.35
C SER A 81 -19.13 -20.35 -4.60
N TRP A 82 -19.47 -21.12 -3.57
CA TRP A 82 -20.58 -20.80 -2.65
C TRP A 82 -20.11 -20.14 -1.36
N SER A 83 -18.81 -19.89 -1.21
CA SER A 83 -18.26 -19.19 -0.04
C SER A 83 -18.50 -17.69 -0.19
N THR A 84 -19.24 -17.08 0.74
CA THR A 84 -19.47 -15.63 0.71
C THR A 84 -18.15 -14.87 0.87
N ALA A 85 -18.03 -13.73 0.18
CA ALA A 85 -16.86 -12.87 0.28
C ALA A 85 -16.79 -12.17 1.64
N ILE A 86 -17.96 -11.84 2.21
CA ILE A 86 -18.12 -11.16 3.49
C ILE A 86 -18.58 -12.14 4.58
N PRO A 87 -18.12 -12.00 5.83
CA PRO A 87 -18.61 -12.78 6.97
C PRO A 87 -20.10 -12.49 7.26
N GLN A 88 -20.86 -13.51 7.66
CA GLN A 88 -22.30 -13.36 7.95
C GLN A 88 -22.61 -12.92 9.40
N GLY A 89 -21.62 -12.92 10.29
CA GLY A 89 -21.75 -12.54 11.72
C GLY A 89 -21.65 -11.04 11.98
N THR A 90 -22.01 -10.19 11.02
CA THR A 90 -21.79 -8.73 11.09
C THR A 90 -22.63 -8.04 12.17
N THR A 91 -23.81 -8.57 12.52
CA THR A 91 -24.61 -8.06 13.64
C THR A 91 -23.85 -8.14 14.96
N THR A 92 -23.21 -9.27 15.24
CA THR A 92 -22.42 -9.47 16.47
C THR A 92 -21.22 -8.52 16.54
N ILE A 93 -20.57 -8.28 15.40
CA ILE A 93 -19.47 -7.31 15.29
C ILE A 93 -19.96 -5.90 15.63
N LEU A 94 -21.12 -5.49 15.11
CA LEU A 94 -21.73 -4.20 15.43
C LEU A 94 -22.09 -4.08 16.92
N ILE A 95 -22.74 -5.08 17.50
CA ILE A 95 -23.09 -5.09 18.93
C ILE A 95 -21.83 -4.93 19.79
N LYS A 96 -20.77 -5.66 19.47
CA LYS A 96 -19.48 -5.54 20.17
C LYS A 96 -18.87 -4.15 20.01
N ALA A 97 -18.88 -3.58 18.80
CA ALA A 97 -18.36 -2.22 18.58
C ALA A 97 -19.14 -1.15 19.36
N LEU A 98 -20.47 -1.30 19.46
CA LEU A 98 -21.33 -0.44 20.28
C LEU A 98 -21.01 -0.57 21.77
N GLU A 99 -20.77 -1.79 22.26
CA GLU A 99 -20.37 -2.04 23.65
C GLU A 99 -18.98 -1.45 23.95
N ASP A 100 -17.99 -1.71 23.10
CA ASP A 100 -16.61 -1.21 23.21
C ASP A 100 -16.57 0.33 23.20
N SER A 101 -17.53 0.99 22.52
CA SER A 101 -17.65 2.46 22.53
C SER A 101 -18.02 3.04 23.88
N ARG A 102 -18.70 2.26 24.73
CA ARG A 102 -19.31 2.71 25.99
C ARG A 102 -20.33 3.85 25.83
N TRP A 103 -20.66 4.26 24.61
CA TRP A 103 -21.67 5.29 24.32
C TRP A 103 -23.10 4.73 24.33
N PHE A 104 -23.22 3.47 23.92
CA PHE A 104 -24.50 2.81 23.75
C PHE A 104 -24.69 1.69 24.76
N ARG A 105 -25.95 1.40 25.05
CA ARG A 105 -26.40 0.17 25.71
C ARG A 105 -27.18 -0.64 24.67
N PRO A 106 -26.52 -1.51 23.90
CA PRO A 106 -27.20 -2.32 22.91
C PRO A 106 -28.16 -3.30 23.59
N ILE A 107 -29.33 -3.51 22.99
CA ILE A 107 -30.30 -4.51 23.44
C ILE A 107 -30.51 -5.58 22.36
N GLU A 108 -30.67 -6.82 22.81
CA GLU A 108 -30.87 -7.98 21.94
C GLU A 108 -32.21 -7.88 21.19
N ARG A 109 -32.12 -7.81 19.87
CA ARG A 109 -33.26 -7.84 18.93
C ARG A 109 -33.02 -8.76 17.74
N GLU A 110 -31.80 -9.24 17.51
CA GLU A 110 -31.52 -10.21 16.45
C GLU A 110 -32.19 -11.56 16.77
N ASN A 111 -32.10 -12.00 18.02
CA ASN A 111 -32.68 -13.27 18.49
C ASN A 111 -33.64 -13.09 19.68
N ILE A 112 -34.56 -12.12 19.57
CA ILE A 112 -35.55 -11.84 20.63
C ILE A 112 -36.45 -13.04 20.94
N GLY A 113 -36.70 -13.93 19.98
CA GLY A 113 -37.53 -15.13 20.17
C GLY A 113 -36.99 -16.02 21.29
N ASN A 114 -35.69 -16.30 21.29
CA ASN A 114 -35.05 -17.09 22.34
C ASN A 114 -35.17 -16.42 23.71
N LEU A 115 -34.98 -15.10 23.77
CA LEU A 115 -35.13 -14.35 25.01
C LEU A 115 -36.58 -14.38 25.55
N LEU A 116 -37.58 -14.28 24.68
CA LEU A 116 -38.98 -14.34 25.08
C LEU A 116 -39.38 -15.74 25.56
N ASN A 117 -38.90 -16.79 24.88
CA ASN A 117 -39.11 -18.17 25.29
C ASN A 117 -38.52 -18.43 26.67
N GLU A 118 -37.27 -18.01 26.91
CA GLU A 118 -36.62 -18.16 28.23
C GLU A 118 -37.39 -17.42 29.34
N ARG A 119 -37.82 -16.19 29.06
CA ARG A 119 -38.64 -15.42 30.01
C ARG A 119 -40.00 -16.06 30.26
N GLN A 120 -40.60 -16.71 29.27
CA GLN A 120 -41.85 -17.45 29.43
C GLN A 120 -41.64 -18.68 30.32
N ILE A 121 -40.56 -19.44 30.11
CA ILE A 121 -40.18 -20.58 30.96
C ILE A 121 -40.05 -20.12 32.42
N ILE A 122 -39.30 -19.04 32.68
CA ILE A 122 -39.15 -18.50 34.04
C ILE A 122 -40.51 -18.13 34.65
N ARG A 123 -41.40 -17.51 33.86
CA ARG A 123 -42.75 -17.15 34.33
C ARG A 123 -43.60 -18.37 34.63
N SER A 124 -43.55 -19.44 33.84
CA SER A 124 -44.29 -20.68 34.10
C SER A 124 -43.75 -21.43 35.32
N THR A 125 -42.42 -21.60 35.42
CA THR A 125 -41.79 -22.29 36.56
C THR A 125 -42.09 -21.59 37.88
N ARG A 126 -42.02 -20.26 37.92
CA ARG A 126 -42.35 -19.50 39.14
C ARG A 126 -43.82 -19.61 39.53
N LYS A 127 -44.74 -19.62 38.55
CA LYS A 127 -46.17 -19.82 38.81
C LYS A 127 -46.48 -21.21 39.38
N GLU A 128 -45.77 -22.23 38.91
CA GLU A 128 -45.98 -23.62 39.32
C GLU A 128 -45.39 -23.92 40.71
N TYR A 129 -44.15 -23.48 40.97
CA TYR A 129 -43.41 -23.87 42.18
C TYR A 129 -43.40 -22.82 43.30
N MET A 130 -43.81 -21.58 43.03
CA MET A 130 -43.82 -20.50 44.03
C MET A 130 -45.12 -19.68 44.02
N PRO A 131 -46.30 -20.31 44.18
CA PRO A 131 -47.60 -19.62 44.09
C PRO A 131 -47.80 -18.54 45.17
N ASN A 132 -47.13 -18.64 46.31
CA ASN A 132 -47.29 -17.71 47.45
C ASN A 132 -46.26 -16.55 47.49
N GLN A 133 -45.30 -16.49 46.56
CA GLN A 133 -44.33 -15.38 46.42
C GLN A 133 -44.62 -14.47 45.22
N ILE A 134 -45.82 -14.59 44.63
CA ILE A 134 -46.19 -13.91 43.37
C ILE A 134 -46.29 -12.38 43.51
N ASN A 135 -46.47 -11.85 44.72
CA ASN A 135 -47.03 -10.49 44.85
C ASN A 135 -46.06 -9.32 44.63
N GLU A 136 -44.73 -9.46 44.71
CA GLU A 136 -43.80 -8.36 44.32
C GLU A 136 -42.46 -8.84 43.70
N SER A 137 -41.94 -10.00 44.11
CA SER A 137 -40.69 -10.58 43.60
C SER A 137 -40.88 -11.60 42.44
N GLY A 138 -42.13 -11.92 42.10
CA GLY A 138 -42.49 -12.89 41.06
C GLY A 138 -42.39 -12.37 39.63
N ASN A 139 -42.48 -11.05 39.41
CA ASN A 139 -42.52 -10.46 38.07
C ASN A 139 -41.11 -10.12 37.56
N LEU A 140 -40.77 -10.66 36.39
CA LEU A 140 -39.54 -10.28 35.69
C LEU A 140 -39.58 -8.79 35.33
N PRO A 141 -38.47 -8.04 35.48
CA PRO A 141 -38.43 -6.64 35.07
C PRO A 141 -38.77 -6.51 33.58
N PRO A 142 -39.44 -5.42 33.16
CA PRO A 142 -39.78 -5.21 31.76
C PRO A 142 -38.52 -5.14 30.90
N LEU A 143 -38.63 -5.54 29.64
CA LEU A 143 -37.54 -5.38 28.68
C LEU A 143 -37.29 -3.88 28.45
N LEU A 144 -36.01 -3.51 28.33
CA LEU A 144 -35.63 -2.16 27.96
C LEU A 144 -36.25 -1.78 26.60
N TYR A 145 -36.77 -0.56 26.52
CA TYR A 145 -37.21 0.06 25.28
C TYR A 145 -36.02 0.75 24.61
N ALA A 146 -35.85 0.52 23.31
CA ALA A 146 -34.89 1.26 22.50
C ALA A 146 -35.57 2.50 21.94
N GLY A 147 -35.08 3.70 22.30
CA GLY A 147 -35.51 4.95 21.66
C GLY A 147 -35.00 5.08 20.23
N ILE A 148 -33.93 4.35 19.90
CA ILE A 148 -33.28 4.38 18.60
C ILE A 148 -33.01 2.95 18.14
N ILE A 149 -33.35 2.66 16.88
CA ILE A 149 -32.99 1.43 16.20
C ILE A 149 -31.79 1.71 15.30
N LEU A 150 -30.79 0.83 15.38
CA LEU A 150 -29.66 0.83 14.48
C LEU A 150 -29.83 -0.27 13.44
N GLU A 151 -29.77 0.13 12.17
CA GLU A 151 -29.89 -0.79 11.05
C GLU A 151 -28.84 -0.47 9.99
N GLY A 152 -28.64 -1.40 9.06
CA GLY A 152 -27.72 -1.22 7.95
C GLY A 152 -27.11 -2.54 7.55
N GLY A 153 -25.91 -2.47 7.01
CA GLY A 153 -25.19 -3.66 6.59
C GLY A 153 -23.97 -3.33 5.75
N VAL A 154 -23.33 -4.39 5.28
CA VAL A 154 -22.31 -4.29 4.25
C VAL A 154 -23.03 -4.21 2.90
N ILE A 155 -22.97 -3.04 2.26
CA ILE A 155 -23.78 -2.73 1.07
C ILE A 155 -23.03 -3.05 -0.21
N SER A 156 -21.72 -2.80 -0.25
CA SER A 156 -20.89 -3.16 -1.40
C SER A 156 -19.58 -3.84 -0.99
N TYR A 157 -19.15 -4.79 -1.82
CA TYR A 157 -17.83 -5.37 -1.82
C TYR A 157 -17.32 -5.35 -3.25
N ASP A 158 -16.49 -4.34 -3.56
CA ASP A 158 -15.92 -4.15 -4.87
C ASP A 158 -14.56 -4.86 -4.90
N THR A 159 -14.40 -5.86 -5.76
CA THR A 159 -13.11 -6.52 -5.97
C THR A 159 -12.33 -5.82 -7.07
N ASN A 160 -10.99 -5.83 -6.98
CA ASN A 160 -10.10 -5.35 -8.03
C ASN A 160 -10.33 -3.88 -8.42
N VAL A 161 -10.72 -3.04 -7.45
CA VAL A 161 -10.95 -1.59 -7.65
C VAL A 161 -9.70 -0.92 -8.21
N VAL A 162 -8.53 -1.34 -7.73
CA VAL A 162 -7.25 -0.98 -8.30
C VAL A 162 -6.39 -2.24 -8.38
N THR A 163 -5.90 -2.54 -9.58
CA THR A 163 -4.92 -3.60 -9.81
C THR A 163 -3.72 -3.03 -10.54
N GLY A 164 -2.55 -3.62 -10.27
CA GLY A 164 -1.34 -3.25 -10.98
C GLY A 164 -0.21 -4.20 -10.63
N GLY A 165 0.88 -4.06 -11.37
CA GLY A 165 2.05 -4.89 -11.15
C GLY A 165 3.20 -4.47 -12.04
N LEU A 166 4.39 -4.94 -11.69
CA LEU A 166 5.62 -4.72 -12.44
C LEU A 166 6.30 -6.07 -12.56
N GLY A 167 6.66 -6.45 -13.78
CA GLY A 167 7.39 -7.68 -14.05
C GLY A 167 8.57 -7.40 -14.96
N ALA A 168 9.71 -8.01 -14.66
CA ALA A 168 10.89 -8.01 -15.53
C ALA A 168 11.42 -9.43 -15.65
N ARG A 169 11.79 -9.84 -16.86
CA ARG A 169 12.35 -11.17 -17.14
C ARG A 169 13.55 -11.05 -18.09
N TYR A 170 14.66 -11.69 -17.74
CA TYR A 170 15.89 -11.70 -18.52
C TYR A 170 16.68 -12.98 -18.30
N PHE A 171 17.11 -13.63 -19.39
CA PHE A 171 17.86 -14.90 -19.38
C PHE A 171 17.29 -15.96 -18.42
N GLY A 172 15.98 -16.17 -18.48
CA GLY A 172 15.33 -17.18 -17.65
C GLY A 172 15.04 -16.76 -16.22
N ILE A 173 15.66 -15.70 -15.69
CA ILE A 173 15.33 -15.13 -14.38
C ILE A 173 14.22 -14.10 -14.57
N GLY A 174 13.15 -14.19 -13.78
CA GLY A 174 12.03 -13.25 -13.74
C GLY A 174 11.74 -12.81 -12.32
N ALA A 175 11.30 -11.57 -12.15
CA ALA A 175 10.75 -11.06 -10.90
C ALA A 175 9.49 -10.26 -11.22
N SER A 176 8.44 -10.44 -10.41
CA SER A 176 7.21 -9.69 -10.52
C SER A 176 6.67 -9.28 -9.17
N THR A 177 6.04 -8.12 -9.12
CA THR A 177 5.22 -7.67 -8.01
C THR A 177 3.83 -7.35 -8.54
N ASN A 178 2.81 -7.82 -7.85
CA ASN A 178 1.41 -7.58 -8.16
C ASN A 178 0.74 -7.02 -6.90
N TYR A 179 -0.16 -6.06 -7.09
CA TYR A 179 -1.01 -5.57 -6.03
C TYR A 179 -2.45 -5.46 -6.51
N ARG A 180 -3.36 -5.65 -5.56
CA ARG A 180 -4.80 -5.68 -5.79
C ARG A 180 -5.47 -5.04 -4.59
N GLN A 181 -6.43 -4.18 -4.89
CA GLN A 181 -7.16 -3.42 -3.90
C GLN A 181 -8.65 -3.75 -4.01
N ASP A 182 -9.22 -4.25 -2.92
CA ASP A 182 -10.66 -4.42 -2.77
C ASP A 182 -11.23 -3.32 -1.88
N ARG A 183 -12.53 -3.08 -1.96
CA ARG A 183 -13.20 -2.08 -1.13
C ARG A 183 -14.50 -2.62 -0.57
N ILE A 184 -14.63 -2.51 0.76
CA ILE A 184 -15.87 -2.78 1.49
C ILE A 184 -16.54 -1.45 1.80
N THR A 185 -17.85 -1.41 1.63
CA THR A 185 -18.71 -0.29 2.01
C THR A 185 -19.72 -0.73 3.06
N VAL A 186 -19.79 0.04 4.14
CA VAL A 186 -20.73 -0.15 5.24
C VAL A 186 -21.63 1.07 5.37
N TYR A 187 -22.94 0.81 5.50
CA TYR A 187 -23.91 1.83 5.89
C TYR A 187 -24.47 1.50 7.26
N LEU A 188 -24.54 2.51 8.13
CA LEU A 188 -25.18 2.43 9.43
C LEU A 188 -26.14 3.60 9.58
N ARG A 189 -27.41 3.30 9.84
CA ARG A 189 -28.46 4.30 10.05
C ARG A 189 -29.05 4.20 11.45
N ALA A 190 -29.38 5.35 12.03
CA ALA A 190 -30.09 5.49 13.29
C ALA A 190 -31.51 5.98 13.03
N VAL A 191 -32.50 5.24 13.52
CA VAL A 191 -33.93 5.49 13.29
C VAL A 191 -34.63 5.72 14.63
N SER A 192 -35.39 6.79 14.75
CA SER A 192 -36.23 7.07 15.93
C SER A 192 -37.40 6.09 15.98
N THR A 193 -37.56 5.39 17.11
CA THR A 193 -38.69 4.48 17.31
C THR A 193 -40.01 5.19 17.57
N GLN A 194 -39.97 6.47 17.93
CA GLN A 194 -41.16 7.28 18.19
C GLN A 194 -41.76 7.85 16.91
N THR A 195 -40.91 8.31 15.98
CA THR A 195 -41.35 9.02 14.77
C THR A 195 -41.15 8.22 13.48
N GLY A 196 -40.31 7.19 13.50
CA GLY A 196 -39.86 6.48 12.29
C GLY A 196 -38.84 7.28 11.46
N GLU A 197 -38.43 8.46 11.93
CA GLU A 197 -37.47 9.32 11.23
C GLU A 197 -36.06 8.73 11.26
N ILE A 198 -35.37 8.81 10.12
CA ILE A 198 -33.94 8.50 10.03
C ILE A 198 -33.15 9.69 10.55
N LEU A 199 -32.70 9.60 11.81
CA LEU A 199 -31.96 10.67 12.50
C LEU A 199 -30.58 10.90 11.87
N LYS A 200 -29.90 9.82 11.49
CA LYS A 200 -28.57 9.87 10.88
C LYS A 200 -28.29 8.65 10.01
N THR A 201 -27.55 8.86 8.93
CA THR A 201 -26.98 7.77 8.12
C THR A 201 -25.50 8.05 7.91
N VAL A 202 -24.67 7.09 8.30
CA VAL A 202 -23.22 7.15 8.15
C VAL A 202 -22.79 6.15 7.10
N TYR A 203 -21.93 6.63 6.21
CA TYR A 203 -21.27 5.85 5.17
C TYR A 203 -19.78 5.70 5.52
N THR A 204 -19.29 4.46 5.53
CA THR A 204 -17.86 4.19 5.70
C THR A 204 -17.38 3.24 4.62
N SER A 205 -16.17 3.46 4.15
CA SER A 205 -15.51 2.58 3.19
C SER A 205 -14.14 2.19 3.70
N LYS A 206 -13.81 0.91 3.66
CA LYS A 206 -12.49 0.37 3.99
C LYS A 206 -11.92 -0.32 2.77
N THR A 207 -10.67 0.01 2.48
CA THR A 207 -9.88 -0.64 1.44
C THR A 207 -9.14 -1.84 2.03
N ILE A 208 -9.14 -2.98 1.33
CA ILE A 208 -8.34 -4.17 1.64
C ILE A 208 -7.20 -4.24 0.63
N LEU A 209 -5.97 -4.30 1.13
CA LEU A 209 -4.79 -4.43 0.28
C LEU A 209 -4.29 -5.88 0.24
N SER A 210 -4.07 -6.36 -0.98
CA SER A 210 -3.43 -7.63 -1.30
C SER A 210 -2.17 -7.37 -2.12
N THR A 211 -1.01 -7.86 -1.68
CA THR A 211 0.26 -7.74 -2.41
C THR A 211 0.93 -9.09 -2.56
N ALA A 212 1.44 -9.36 -3.76
CA ALA A 212 2.17 -10.57 -4.09
C ALA A 212 3.50 -10.20 -4.73
N ILE A 213 4.59 -10.79 -4.25
CA ILE A 213 5.93 -10.66 -4.82
C ILE A 213 6.38 -12.05 -5.21
N SER A 214 6.79 -12.23 -6.46
CA SER A 214 7.28 -13.51 -6.98
C SER A 214 8.60 -13.34 -7.73
N GLY A 215 9.44 -14.36 -7.63
CA GLY A 215 10.65 -14.54 -8.42
C GLY A 215 10.61 -15.92 -9.08
N SER A 216 10.96 -15.99 -10.35
CA SER A 216 10.89 -17.20 -11.17
C SER A 216 12.22 -17.43 -11.88
N PHE A 217 12.67 -18.67 -11.99
CA PHE A 217 13.84 -19.07 -12.76
C PHE A 217 13.47 -20.16 -13.76
N PHE A 218 13.82 -19.96 -15.02
CA PHE A 218 13.53 -20.83 -16.15
C PHE A 218 14.81 -21.11 -16.93
N ARG A 219 15.14 -22.39 -17.13
CA ARG A 219 16.25 -22.77 -18.01
C ARG A 219 15.89 -23.99 -18.85
N TYR A 220 16.09 -23.89 -20.15
CA TYR A 220 16.04 -25.05 -21.06
C TYR A 220 17.29 -25.90 -20.84
N VAL A 221 17.09 -27.15 -20.43
CA VAL A 221 18.16 -28.13 -20.24
C VAL A 221 18.27 -29.02 -21.48
N ASP A 222 17.16 -29.26 -22.20
CA ASP A 222 17.08 -30.00 -23.47
C ASP A 222 15.90 -29.48 -24.31
N THR A 223 15.75 -29.87 -25.58
CA THR A 223 14.63 -29.41 -26.45
C THR A 223 13.24 -29.74 -25.88
N GLU A 224 13.16 -30.71 -24.98
CA GLU A 224 11.92 -31.16 -24.34
C GLU A 224 11.95 -31.06 -22.80
N LYS A 225 13.04 -30.53 -22.20
CA LYS A 225 13.22 -30.49 -20.74
C LYS A 225 13.44 -29.07 -20.23
N LEU A 226 12.49 -28.60 -19.42
CA LEU A 226 12.50 -27.30 -18.75
C LEU A 226 12.80 -27.48 -17.26
N MET A 227 13.73 -26.69 -16.72
CA MET A 227 13.88 -26.53 -15.28
C MET A 227 13.26 -25.20 -14.87
N GLU A 228 12.29 -25.27 -13.97
CA GLU A 228 11.56 -24.13 -13.41
C GLU A 228 11.68 -24.13 -11.89
N ALA A 229 11.98 -22.96 -11.31
CA ALA A 229 11.94 -22.74 -9.87
C ALA A 229 11.26 -21.41 -9.59
N GLU A 230 10.20 -21.43 -8.78
CA GLU A 230 9.43 -20.24 -8.41
C GLU A 230 9.46 -20.06 -6.89
N VAL A 231 9.57 -18.80 -6.46
CA VAL A 231 9.46 -18.39 -5.06
C VAL A 231 8.50 -17.21 -5.01
N GLY A 232 7.53 -17.25 -4.10
CA GLY A 232 6.55 -16.18 -3.95
C GLY A 232 6.15 -15.93 -2.51
N ILE A 233 5.90 -14.67 -2.17
CA ILE A 233 5.33 -14.23 -0.90
C ILE A 233 4.06 -13.45 -1.20
N THR A 234 2.99 -13.74 -0.48
CA THR A 234 1.75 -12.98 -0.55
C THR A 234 1.38 -12.45 0.83
N GLN A 235 0.88 -11.22 0.87
CA GLN A 235 0.36 -10.60 2.07
C GLN A 235 -1.04 -10.10 1.77
N ASN A 236 -2.02 -10.58 2.55
CA ASN A 236 -3.41 -10.22 2.40
C ASN A 236 -3.93 -9.71 3.74
N GLU A 237 -4.57 -8.55 3.73
CA GLU A 237 -5.33 -8.09 4.89
C GLU A 237 -6.57 -8.99 5.10
N PRO A 238 -6.80 -9.55 6.31
CA PRO A 238 -7.95 -10.39 6.56
C PRO A 238 -9.28 -9.63 6.39
N VAL A 239 -10.18 -10.16 5.56
CA VAL A 239 -11.49 -9.55 5.28
C VAL A 239 -12.30 -9.33 6.56
N HIS A 240 -12.23 -10.28 7.51
CA HIS A 240 -12.90 -10.15 8.80
C HIS A 240 -12.47 -8.90 9.58
N LEU A 241 -11.16 -8.62 9.63
CA LEU A 241 -10.64 -7.42 10.28
C LEU A 241 -11.05 -6.15 9.55
N ALA A 242 -10.99 -6.15 8.21
CA ALA A 242 -11.40 -5.00 7.43
C ALA A 242 -12.90 -4.67 7.61
N VAL A 243 -13.77 -5.68 7.65
CA VAL A 243 -15.20 -5.50 7.96
C VAL A 243 -15.38 -4.98 9.39
N THR A 244 -14.63 -5.52 10.35
CA THR A 244 -14.68 -5.08 11.75
C THR A 244 -14.27 -3.62 11.87
N GLU A 245 -13.16 -3.22 11.24
CA GLU A 245 -12.68 -1.85 11.24
C GLU A 245 -13.67 -0.89 10.55
N ALA A 246 -14.33 -1.32 9.47
CA ALA A 246 -15.34 -0.53 8.78
C ALA A 246 -16.60 -0.29 9.64
N ILE A 247 -17.06 -1.32 10.35
CA ILE A 247 -18.20 -1.23 11.28
C ILE A 247 -17.84 -0.35 12.48
N GLU A 248 -16.66 -0.56 13.07
CA GLU A 248 -16.12 0.27 14.14
C GLU A 248 -16.05 1.75 13.70
N LYS A 249 -15.50 2.05 12.52
CA LYS A 249 -15.50 3.40 11.95
C LYS A 249 -16.91 3.95 11.73
N ALA A 250 -17.88 3.11 11.38
CA ALA A 250 -19.27 3.53 11.21
C ALA A 250 -19.90 3.92 12.56
N VAL A 251 -19.68 3.14 13.61
CA VAL A 251 -20.11 3.48 14.98
C VAL A 251 -19.43 4.76 15.46
N TYR A 252 -18.13 4.89 15.24
CA TYR A 252 -17.39 6.11 15.56
C TYR A 252 -17.98 7.34 14.85
N GLY A 253 -18.20 7.25 13.53
CA GLY A 253 -18.83 8.33 12.76
C GLY A 253 -20.24 8.65 13.24
N LEU A 254 -21.02 7.64 13.60
CA LEU A 254 -22.39 7.81 14.11
C LEU A 254 -22.41 8.56 15.44
N ILE A 255 -21.46 8.27 16.34
CA ILE A 255 -21.29 9.01 17.60
C ILE A 255 -20.92 10.47 17.29
N VAL A 256 -19.88 10.69 16.48
CA VAL A 256 -19.37 12.04 16.18
C VAL A 256 -20.41 12.91 15.49
N GLU A 257 -21.05 12.41 14.42
CA GLU A 257 -22.10 13.15 13.71
C GLU A 257 -23.33 13.35 14.59
N GLY A 258 -23.73 12.36 15.40
CA GLY A 258 -24.89 12.55 16.26
C GLY A 258 -24.64 13.46 17.47
N VAL A 259 -23.41 13.63 17.95
CA VAL A 259 -23.10 14.70 18.91
C VAL A 259 -23.12 16.06 18.22
N LYS A 260 -22.51 16.17 17.04
CA LYS A 260 -22.49 17.41 16.23
C LYS A 260 -23.91 17.91 15.95
N ASP A 261 -24.81 17.00 15.62
CA ASP A 261 -26.21 17.32 15.26
C ASP A 261 -27.16 17.20 16.46
N ASN A 262 -26.63 17.08 17.68
CA ASN A 262 -27.38 17.03 18.94
C ASN A 262 -28.44 15.91 19.02
N ILE A 263 -28.22 14.78 18.35
CA ILE A 263 -29.09 13.60 18.31
C ILE A 263 -29.05 12.83 19.63
N TRP A 264 -27.86 12.71 20.24
CA TRP A 264 -27.68 12.02 21.53
C TRP A 264 -27.93 12.95 22.74
N GLY A 265 -28.28 14.22 22.49
CA GLY A 265 -28.34 15.30 23.47
C GLY A 265 -26.98 15.90 23.81
N SER A 266 -26.97 17.00 24.58
CA SER A 266 -25.76 17.74 25.02
C SER A 266 -24.96 17.01 26.12
N LYS A 267 -24.89 15.67 26.05
CA LYS A 267 -24.45 14.78 27.11
C LYS A 267 -23.01 14.30 26.89
N VAL A 268 -22.04 15.21 26.84
CA VAL A 268 -20.61 14.85 26.74
C VAL A 268 -19.89 15.34 27.99
N GLU A 269 -19.20 14.45 28.70
CA GLU A 269 -18.48 14.82 29.93
C GLU A 269 -17.34 15.84 29.66
N ASN A 270 -16.67 15.73 28.51
CA ASN A 270 -15.58 16.62 28.11
C ASN A 270 -15.82 17.24 26.71
N PRO A 271 -16.54 18.37 26.64
CA PRO A 271 -16.87 19.02 25.36
C PRO A 271 -15.63 19.44 24.56
N THR A 272 -14.60 19.99 25.22
CA THR A 272 -13.40 20.52 24.54
C THR A 272 -12.62 19.44 23.79
N GLN A 273 -12.45 18.27 24.42
CA GLN A 273 -11.81 17.12 23.75
C GLN A 273 -12.63 16.63 22.57
N PHE A 274 -13.97 16.67 22.69
CA PHE A 274 -14.87 16.23 21.63
C PHE A 274 -14.89 17.19 20.45
N THR A 275 -14.75 18.51 20.66
CA THR A 275 -14.61 19.49 19.57
C THR A 275 -13.44 19.16 18.65
N LYS A 276 -12.28 18.80 19.22
CA LYS A 276 -11.11 18.37 18.43
C LYS A 276 -11.39 17.12 17.61
N ILE A 277 -12.12 16.15 18.18
CA ILE A 277 -12.54 14.94 17.46
C ILE A 277 -13.45 15.29 16.28
N ILE A 278 -14.38 16.23 16.46
CA ILE A 278 -15.26 16.71 15.39
C ILE A 278 -14.43 17.40 14.28
N GLU A 279 -13.43 18.20 14.62
CA GLU A 279 -12.54 18.86 13.66
C GLU A 279 -11.74 17.83 12.84
N ASP A 280 -11.09 16.87 13.51
CA ASP A 280 -10.33 15.79 12.85
C ASP A 280 -11.24 14.97 11.91
N TYR A 281 -12.46 14.68 12.35
CA TYR A 281 -13.46 13.97 11.54
C TYR A 281 -13.91 14.77 10.31
N ASN A 282 -14.18 16.07 10.45
CA ASN A 282 -14.56 16.93 9.34
C ASN A 282 -13.40 17.12 8.34
N ALA A 283 -12.15 17.18 8.82
CA ALA A 283 -10.97 17.23 7.96
C ALA A 283 -10.85 15.95 7.12
N GLU A 284 -11.02 14.78 7.73
CA GLU A 284 -11.04 13.48 7.02
C GLU A 284 -12.16 13.41 5.98
N LYS A 285 -13.37 13.89 6.33
CA LYS A 285 -14.52 13.93 5.41
C LYS A 285 -14.23 14.80 4.19
N SER A 286 -13.66 15.99 4.41
CA SER A 286 -13.28 16.92 3.35
C SER A 286 -12.21 16.31 2.42
N ASP A 287 -11.23 15.61 2.98
CA ASP A 287 -10.20 14.90 2.21
C ASP A 287 -10.78 13.77 1.36
N ASN A 288 -11.82 13.08 1.84
CA ASN A 288 -12.48 12.01 1.10
C ASN A 288 -13.29 12.54 -0.09
N ASP A 289 -13.99 13.66 0.07
CA ASP A 289 -14.69 14.32 -1.04
C ASP A 289 -13.71 14.73 -2.16
N LEU A 290 -12.50 15.17 -1.78
CA LEU A 290 -11.42 15.46 -2.73
C LEU A 290 -10.86 14.20 -3.42
N ASN A 291 -10.87 13.04 -2.75
CA ASN A 291 -10.44 11.77 -3.33
C ASN A 291 -11.41 11.26 -4.40
N VAL A 292 -12.72 11.38 -4.16
CA VAL A 292 -13.77 11.02 -5.14
C VAL A 292 -13.68 11.90 -6.39
N LEU A 293 -13.34 13.18 -6.23
CA LEU A 293 -13.10 14.12 -7.34
C LEU A 293 -11.74 13.93 -8.05
N GLY A 294 -11.02 12.83 -7.79
CA GLY A 294 -9.78 12.48 -8.48
C GLY A 294 -8.56 13.35 -8.14
N LYS A 295 -8.67 14.25 -7.15
CA LYS A 295 -7.60 15.22 -6.84
C LYS A 295 -6.36 14.59 -6.18
N LYS A 296 -6.47 13.45 -5.47
CA LYS A 296 -5.29 12.81 -4.86
C LYS A 296 -4.30 12.22 -5.87
N ILE A 297 -4.77 11.82 -7.05
CA ILE A 297 -3.89 11.44 -8.17
C ILE A 297 -3.34 12.70 -8.85
N ALA A 298 -4.08 13.82 -8.82
CA ALA A 298 -3.65 15.08 -9.43
C ALA A 298 -2.59 15.87 -8.62
N ASP A 299 -2.37 15.59 -7.33
CA ASP A 299 -1.51 16.43 -6.45
C ASP A 299 -0.03 15.98 -6.38
N ASN A 300 0.35 14.90 -7.07
CA ASN A 300 1.76 14.52 -7.24
C ASN A 300 2.41 15.23 -8.44
N GLN A 301 1.99 16.45 -8.77
CA GLN A 301 2.59 17.23 -9.86
C GLN A 301 4.06 17.50 -9.57
N ARG A 302 4.95 16.86 -10.33
CA ARG A 302 6.39 17.09 -10.30
C ARG A 302 6.68 18.57 -10.59
N ALA A 303 7.67 19.14 -9.91
CA ALA A 303 8.04 20.52 -10.19
C ALA A 303 8.59 20.65 -11.62
N LYS A 304 8.46 21.82 -12.25
CA LYS A 304 8.95 22.04 -13.62
C LYS A 304 10.46 21.87 -13.74
N PHE A 305 11.19 21.98 -12.65
CA PHE A 305 12.64 21.86 -12.61
C PHE A 305 13.08 20.83 -11.57
N SER A 306 14.06 20.01 -11.90
CA SER A 306 14.68 19.10 -10.93
C SER A 306 16.18 18.98 -11.15
N MET A 307 16.90 18.60 -10.10
CA MET A 307 18.33 18.32 -10.12
C MET A 307 18.59 16.98 -9.45
N TYR A 308 19.50 16.18 -9.99
CA TYR A 308 19.80 14.87 -9.41
C TYR A 308 21.28 14.57 -9.36
N GLY A 309 21.65 13.72 -8.41
CA GLY A 309 22.98 13.13 -8.27
C GLY A 309 22.87 11.63 -8.04
N MET A 310 23.72 10.84 -8.71
CA MET A 310 23.70 9.38 -8.67
C MET A 310 25.12 8.84 -8.56
N ALA A 311 25.30 7.76 -7.80
CA ALA A 311 26.46 6.89 -7.92
C ALA A 311 26.17 5.89 -9.04
N GLU A 312 27.10 5.74 -9.98
CA GLU A 312 26.97 4.83 -11.12
C GLU A 312 28.03 3.72 -11.04
N ALA A 313 27.70 2.55 -11.56
CA ALA A 313 28.63 1.48 -11.84
C ALA A 313 28.62 1.21 -13.34
N THR A 314 29.78 1.27 -13.97
CA THR A 314 29.93 1.14 -15.41
C THR A 314 30.56 -0.18 -15.77
N GLN A 315 29.93 -0.91 -16.70
CA GLN A 315 30.45 -2.14 -17.29
C GLN A 315 30.55 -1.95 -18.80
N ILE A 316 31.74 -2.15 -19.35
CA ILE A 316 31.98 -2.02 -20.79
C ILE A 316 32.08 -3.41 -21.39
N ARG A 317 31.35 -3.65 -22.48
CA ARG A 317 31.42 -4.87 -23.27
C ARG A 317 32.05 -4.53 -24.63
N GLY A 318 33.37 -4.70 -24.71
CA GLY A 318 34.16 -4.65 -25.96
C GLY A 318 34.79 -6.01 -26.26
N ASP A 319 35.90 -6.01 -27.01
CA ASP A 319 36.58 -7.21 -27.54
C ASP A 319 37.38 -8.04 -26.51
N TYR A 320 37.28 -7.74 -25.21
CA TYR A 320 38.08 -8.37 -24.16
C TYR A 320 37.28 -9.32 -23.25
N VAL A 321 37.94 -10.42 -22.84
CA VAL A 321 37.36 -11.48 -22.01
C VAL A 321 37.40 -11.06 -20.52
N ASN A 322 36.23 -10.87 -19.91
CA ASN A 322 35.94 -10.49 -18.49
C ASN A 322 35.74 -8.98 -18.21
N PRO A 323 34.56 -8.41 -18.51
CA PRO A 323 34.23 -7.03 -18.18
C PRO A 323 34.07 -6.80 -16.66
N GLU A 324 34.84 -5.87 -16.08
CA GLU A 324 34.73 -5.47 -14.66
C GLU A 324 33.84 -4.23 -14.47
N MET A 325 33.20 -4.12 -13.29
CA MET A 325 32.38 -2.96 -12.95
C MET A 325 33.21 -1.92 -12.21
N HIS A 326 33.21 -0.68 -12.70
CA HIS A 326 33.93 0.43 -12.08
C HIS A 326 32.97 1.50 -11.54
N PRO A 327 33.27 2.11 -10.39
CA PRO A 327 32.44 3.16 -9.83
C PRO A 327 32.58 4.46 -10.63
N GLY A 328 31.50 5.23 -10.64
CA GLY A 328 31.37 6.55 -11.26
C GLY A 328 30.31 7.38 -10.55
N ALA A 329 30.14 8.61 -11.01
CA ALA A 329 29.14 9.54 -10.50
C ALA A 329 28.47 10.28 -11.65
N LYS A 330 27.16 10.54 -11.54
CA LYS A 330 26.38 11.28 -12.52
C LYS A 330 25.59 12.38 -11.85
N GLY A 331 25.62 13.57 -12.43
CA GLY A 331 24.83 14.72 -11.96
C GLY A 331 24.14 15.38 -13.14
N GLY A 332 22.90 15.83 -12.96
CA GLY A 332 22.16 16.46 -14.04
C GLY A 332 21.00 17.32 -13.58
N MET A 333 20.45 18.05 -14.54
CA MET A 333 19.30 18.93 -14.38
C MET A 333 18.22 18.50 -15.38
N LYS A 334 16.95 18.61 -14.96
CA LYS A 334 15.79 18.27 -15.76
C LYS A 334 14.82 19.43 -15.86
N TYR A 335 14.27 19.63 -17.04
CA TYR A 335 13.18 20.56 -17.29
C TYR A 335 11.96 19.84 -17.86
N PHE A 336 10.85 19.89 -17.12
CA PHE A 336 9.57 19.27 -17.47
C PHE A 336 8.73 20.27 -18.26
N PHE A 337 8.56 20.00 -19.56
CA PHE A 337 7.72 20.80 -20.45
C PHE A 337 6.30 20.22 -20.61
N SER A 338 6.10 18.97 -20.18
CA SER A 338 4.80 18.29 -20.03
C SER A 338 4.83 17.41 -18.78
N ASP A 339 3.68 16.94 -18.31
CA ASP A 339 3.61 15.97 -17.21
C ASP A 339 4.40 14.70 -17.55
N HIS A 340 4.35 14.26 -18.81
CA HIS A 340 4.99 13.03 -19.28
C HIS A 340 6.40 13.24 -19.83
N PHE A 341 6.78 14.44 -20.25
CA PHE A 341 8.05 14.64 -20.97
C PHE A 341 8.96 15.66 -20.28
N ASN A 342 10.24 15.32 -20.22
CA ASN A 342 11.29 16.24 -19.79
C ASN A 342 12.54 16.16 -20.66
N ILE A 343 13.31 17.25 -20.63
CA ILE A 343 14.66 17.30 -21.18
C ILE A 343 15.63 17.20 -20.00
N ASP A 344 16.59 16.29 -20.11
CA ASP A 344 17.61 15.97 -19.12
C ASP A 344 18.99 16.32 -19.69
N GLY A 345 19.68 17.27 -19.07
CA GLY A 345 21.09 17.58 -19.34
C GLY A 345 21.93 17.08 -18.18
N ASN A 346 22.90 16.21 -18.44
CA ASN A 346 23.70 15.60 -17.39
C ASN A 346 25.18 15.48 -17.76
N ALA A 347 26.01 15.37 -16.72
CA ALA A 347 27.40 15.04 -16.83
C ALA A 347 27.70 13.81 -15.97
N SER A 348 28.50 12.88 -16.49
CA SER A 348 28.93 11.69 -15.76
C SER A 348 30.46 11.59 -15.72
N TYR A 349 30.99 11.13 -14.60
CA TYR A 349 32.40 10.83 -14.39
C TYR A 349 32.53 9.34 -14.12
N PHE A 350 33.33 8.64 -14.91
CA PHE A 350 33.47 7.18 -14.79
C PHE A 350 34.86 6.71 -15.23
N ILE A 351 35.20 5.49 -14.83
CA ILE A 351 36.50 4.89 -15.09
C ILE A 351 36.36 3.82 -16.17
N PHE A 352 37.12 3.98 -17.24
CA PHE A 352 37.41 2.97 -18.25
C PHE A 352 38.58 2.12 -17.75
N GLU A 353 38.31 0.87 -17.37
CA GLU A 353 39.35 -0.11 -17.09
C GLU A 353 39.08 -1.41 -17.82
N ASN A 354 40.14 -1.94 -18.43
CA ASN A 354 40.14 -3.21 -19.11
C ASN A 354 41.44 -3.95 -18.76
N LYS A 355 41.31 -5.20 -18.28
CA LYS A 355 42.38 -5.94 -17.61
C LYS A 355 43.65 -5.97 -18.46
N LYS A 356 44.71 -5.37 -17.90
CA LYS A 356 46.11 -5.31 -18.39
C LYS A 356 46.43 -4.38 -19.57
N LEU A 357 45.52 -3.49 -20.01
CA LEU A 357 45.84 -2.54 -21.07
C LEU A 357 45.70 -1.06 -20.68
N PHE A 358 44.63 -0.62 -20.02
CA PHE A 358 44.50 0.81 -19.62
C PHE A 358 43.62 1.03 -18.38
N TRP A 359 43.99 2.01 -17.55
CA TRP A 359 43.18 2.60 -16.46
C TRP A 359 42.98 4.08 -16.77
N ARG A 360 41.75 4.50 -17.08
CA ARG A 360 41.48 5.80 -17.70
C ARG A 360 40.22 6.45 -17.11
N ARG A 361 40.30 7.74 -16.78
CA ARG A 361 39.17 8.54 -16.29
C ARG A 361 38.53 9.25 -17.47
N ALA A 362 37.21 9.20 -17.57
CA ALA A 362 36.45 9.88 -18.60
C ALA A 362 35.32 10.69 -17.99
N ILE A 363 34.93 11.74 -18.72
CA ILE A 363 33.78 12.57 -18.41
C ILE A 363 32.84 12.50 -19.61
N SER A 364 31.55 12.29 -19.42
CA SER A 364 30.56 12.47 -20.49
C SER A 364 29.65 13.66 -20.19
N ALA A 365 29.21 14.31 -21.26
CA ALA A 365 28.10 15.26 -21.24
C ALA A 365 27.01 14.74 -22.17
N ASP A 366 25.82 14.53 -21.62
CA ASP A 366 24.70 13.86 -22.28
C ASP A 366 23.46 14.77 -22.26
N VAL A 367 22.71 14.79 -23.35
CA VAL A 367 21.38 15.42 -23.44
C VAL A 367 20.37 14.36 -23.83
N ASN A 368 19.31 14.20 -23.04
CA ASN A 368 18.28 13.19 -23.21
C ASN A 368 16.88 13.80 -23.23
N ILE A 369 15.98 13.17 -23.98
CA ILE A 369 14.54 13.33 -23.81
C ILE A 369 14.05 12.14 -23.02
N GLU A 370 13.38 12.40 -21.90
CA GLU A 370 12.82 11.39 -21.01
C GLU A 370 11.29 11.42 -21.05
N TYR A 371 10.69 10.22 -21.10
CA TYR A 371 9.27 9.98 -21.01
C TYR A 371 8.94 9.24 -19.71
N LEU A 372 8.09 9.86 -18.88
CA LEU A 372 7.52 9.30 -17.67
C LEU A 372 6.22 8.56 -18.01
N LEU A 373 6.17 7.25 -17.75
CA LEU A 373 4.97 6.45 -18.02
C LEU A 373 3.81 6.85 -17.10
N LEU A 374 4.11 7.08 -15.81
CA LEU A 374 3.13 7.33 -14.75
C LEU A 374 3.46 8.61 -13.95
N PRO A 375 3.32 9.81 -14.54
CA PRO A 375 3.83 11.06 -13.95
C PRO A 375 3.05 11.56 -12.73
N LYS A 376 1.91 10.94 -12.42
CA LYS A 376 1.06 11.24 -11.27
C LYS A 376 1.21 10.23 -10.12
N SER A 377 1.90 9.12 -10.36
CA SER A 377 2.19 8.10 -9.35
C SER A 377 3.44 8.47 -8.53
N LYS A 378 3.50 8.00 -7.28
CA LYS A 378 4.73 8.04 -6.47
C LYS A 378 5.81 7.14 -7.06
N PHE A 379 5.42 6.00 -7.61
CA PHE A 379 6.32 5.10 -8.31
C PHE A 379 6.12 5.26 -9.82
N THR A 380 7.17 5.68 -10.52
CA THR A 380 7.10 6.04 -11.94
C THR A 380 8.24 5.40 -12.71
N PRO A 381 7.95 4.42 -13.57
CA PRO A 381 8.88 3.98 -14.60
C PRO A 381 9.11 5.11 -15.61
N TYR A 382 10.34 5.20 -16.12
CA TYR A 382 10.71 6.15 -17.16
C TYR A 382 11.63 5.50 -18.18
N VAL A 383 11.57 6.02 -19.40
CA VAL A 383 12.47 5.67 -20.50
C VAL A 383 13.03 6.95 -21.09
N TYR A 384 14.26 6.90 -21.59
CA TYR A 384 14.87 8.06 -22.24
C TYR A 384 15.78 7.64 -23.38
N GLY A 385 15.93 8.55 -24.34
CA GLY A 385 16.85 8.45 -25.45
C GLY A 385 17.54 9.77 -25.67
N GLY A 386 18.80 9.74 -26.08
CA GLY A 386 19.57 10.95 -26.25
C GLY A 386 20.89 10.76 -26.97
N VAL A 387 21.62 11.86 -27.04
CA VAL A 387 22.97 11.93 -27.62
C VAL A 387 23.91 12.55 -26.61
N GLY A 388 25.19 12.22 -26.71
CA GLY A 388 26.18 12.70 -25.77
C GLY A 388 27.58 12.67 -26.36
N SER A 389 28.50 13.19 -25.58
CA SER A 389 29.91 13.24 -25.90
C SER A 389 30.70 12.74 -24.71
N VAL A 390 31.65 11.84 -24.97
CA VAL A 390 32.61 11.34 -23.99
C VAL A 390 33.94 12.01 -24.25
N PHE A 391 34.44 12.71 -23.24
CA PHE A 391 35.72 13.39 -23.23
C PHE A 391 36.74 12.54 -22.51
N TYR A 392 37.83 12.26 -23.22
CA TYR A 392 38.97 11.53 -22.70
C TYR A 392 40.27 12.23 -23.08
N ARG A 393 41.00 12.75 -22.09
CA ARG A 393 42.19 13.62 -22.29
C ARG A 393 41.87 14.74 -23.30
N ASP A 394 42.41 14.64 -24.52
CA ASP A 394 42.26 15.62 -25.61
C ASP A 394 41.35 15.14 -26.76
N LYS A 395 40.68 13.98 -26.59
CA LYS A 395 39.80 13.40 -27.61
C LYS A 395 38.34 13.45 -27.17
N ASN A 396 37.47 13.76 -28.13
CA ASN A 396 36.02 13.78 -27.98
C ASN A 396 35.41 12.68 -28.85
N PHE A 397 34.59 11.82 -28.24
CA PHE A 397 33.82 10.81 -28.94
C PHE A 397 32.32 11.07 -28.79
N PHE A 398 31.61 11.13 -29.91
CA PHE A 398 30.15 11.19 -29.90
C PHE A 398 29.55 9.81 -29.62
N LYS A 399 28.45 9.79 -28.86
CA LYS A 399 27.64 8.61 -28.57
C LYS A 399 26.15 8.91 -28.67
N SER A 400 25.39 7.85 -28.90
CA SER A 400 23.97 7.82 -28.58
C SER A 400 23.74 6.99 -27.34
N GLN A 401 22.65 7.26 -26.64
CA GLN A 401 22.28 6.49 -25.46
C GLN A 401 20.78 6.24 -25.44
N VAL A 402 20.42 5.06 -24.94
CA VAL A 402 19.06 4.71 -24.59
C VAL A 402 19.08 4.12 -23.19
N GLY A 403 18.05 4.42 -22.41
CA GLY A 403 18.00 3.93 -21.05
C GLY A 403 16.60 3.97 -20.48
N GLY A 404 16.48 3.43 -19.29
CA GLY A 404 15.24 3.43 -18.55
C GLY A 404 15.52 3.26 -17.08
N GLY A 405 14.49 3.40 -16.29
CA GLY A 405 14.66 3.28 -14.86
C GLY A 405 13.38 3.46 -14.11
N LEU A 406 13.53 3.50 -12.79
CA LEU A 406 12.44 3.62 -11.85
C LEU A 406 12.71 4.84 -10.97
N GLU A 407 11.70 5.68 -10.78
CA GLU A 407 11.72 6.78 -9.82
C GLU A 407 10.66 6.52 -8.74
N TYR A 408 11.04 6.68 -7.47
CA TYR A 408 10.15 6.61 -6.32
C TYR A 408 10.16 7.94 -5.55
N LEU A 409 9.04 8.66 -5.55
CA LEU A 409 8.83 9.88 -4.77
C LEU A 409 8.67 9.52 -3.29
N VAL A 410 9.73 9.78 -2.51
CA VAL A 410 9.71 9.67 -1.04
C VAL A 410 8.81 10.74 -0.46
N ASN A 411 8.91 11.95 -0.98
CA ASN A 411 8.02 13.05 -0.66
C ASN A 411 7.87 13.99 -1.87
N ARG A 412 7.23 15.14 -1.64
CA ARG A 412 6.96 16.16 -2.65
C ARG A 412 8.22 16.81 -3.27
N THR A 413 9.38 16.62 -2.66
CA THR A 413 10.64 17.29 -3.04
C THR A 413 11.72 16.28 -3.42
N PHE A 414 11.78 15.13 -2.76
CA PHE A 414 12.83 14.12 -2.90
C PHE A 414 12.30 12.84 -3.55
N ALA A 415 13.04 12.34 -4.53
CA ALA A 415 12.80 11.06 -5.18
C ALA A 415 14.07 10.20 -5.17
N LEU A 416 13.92 8.90 -4.94
CA LEU A 416 14.97 7.92 -5.21
C LEU A 416 14.87 7.49 -6.67
N ARG A 417 16.01 7.40 -7.35
CA ARG A 417 16.06 7.06 -8.77
C ARG A 417 17.04 5.93 -9.02
N LEU A 418 16.57 4.89 -9.70
CA LEU A 418 17.37 3.83 -10.30
C LEU A 418 17.42 4.10 -11.81
N ASN A 419 18.60 3.98 -12.40
CA ASN A 419 18.85 4.23 -13.81
C ASN A 419 19.62 3.06 -14.41
N THR A 420 19.23 2.60 -15.59
CA THR A 420 20.05 1.79 -16.47
C THR A 420 20.22 2.53 -17.80
N GLN A 421 21.48 2.75 -18.18
CA GLN A 421 21.86 3.42 -19.41
C GLN A 421 22.64 2.45 -20.27
N TYR A 422 22.33 2.46 -21.56
CA TYR A 422 23.07 1.75 -22.58
C TYR A 422 23.61 2.76 -23.58
N ASP A 423 24.93 2.88 -23.65
CA ASP A 423 25.60 3.76 -24.61
C ASP A 423 26.04 2.98 -25.84
N LEU A 424 25.79 3.60 -26.98
CA LEU A 424 26.13 3.12 -28.32
C LEU A 424 27.11 4.12 -28.93
N GLY A 425 28.36 3.70 -29.12
CA GLY A 425 29.36 4.48 -29.85
C GLY A 425 29.00 4.57 -31.34
N PHE A 426 29.21 5.74 -31.95
CA PHE A 426 29.00 5.92 -33.40
C PHE A 426 30.18 5.36 -34.24
N ASN A 427 31.39 5.29 -33.67
CA ASN A 427 32.61 4.82 -34.32
C ASN A 427 33.26 3.69 -33.50
N ASP A 428 33.97 2.79 -34.18
CA ASP A 428 34.63 1.57 -33.65
C ASP A 428 35.97 1.83 -32.91
N ASP A 429 36.15 3.03 -32.38
CA ASP A 429 37.46 3.56 -31.96
C ASP A 429 37.59 3.81 -30.46
N TRP A 430 36.62 3.38 -29.63
CA TRP A 430 36.66 3.68 -28.19
C TRP A 430 37.81 2.95 -27.49
N ASP A 431 38.30 1.86 -28.08
CA ASP A 431 39.41 1.05 -27.59
C ASP A 431 40.73 1.20 -28.39
N PHE A 432 40.83 2.12 -29.37
CA PHE A 432 42.02 2.36 -30.22
C PHE A 432 42.63 1.12 -30.90
N LYS A 433 41.85 0.05 -31.10
CA LYS A 433 42.27 -1.14 -31.85
C LYS A 433 41.12 -1.62 -32.75
N VAL A 434 41.22 -1.36 -34.05
CA VAL A 434 40.28 -1.89 -35.04
C VAL A 434 40.65 -3.35 -35.30
N GLN A 435 40.07 -4.29 -34.55
CA GLN A 435 40.17 -5.71 -34.85
C GLN A 435 38.93 -6.49 -34.40
N GLY A 436 37.79 -6.22 -35.04
CA GLY A 436 36.53 -6.92 -34.82
C GLY A 436 35.39 -6.26 -35.59
N THR A 437 34.24 -6.93 -35.74
CA THR A 437 33.02 -6.38 -36.36
C THR A 437 31.99 -5.90 -35.32
N ARG A 438 32.37 -5.81 -34.04
CA ARG A 438 31.47 -5.54 -32.92
C ARG A 438 31.70 -4.16 -32.34
N LYS A 439 30.71 -3.27 -32.56
CA LYS A 439 30.68 -1.92 -32.00
C LYS A 439 30.77 -1.96 -30.47
N ASP A 440 31.64 -1.13 -29.89
CA ASP A 440 31.79 -0.97 -28.45
C ASP A 440 30.48 -0.52 -27.78
N GLN A 441 30.09 -1.22 -26.71
CA GLN A 441 28.86 -0.99 -25.97
C GLN A 441 29.17 -0.85 -24.47
N SER A 442 28.56 0.13 -23.81
CA SER A 442 28.66 0.24 -22.35
C SER A 442 27.29 0.22 -21.68
N VAL A 443 27.19 -0.56 -20.60
CA VAL A 443 26.05 -0.57 -19.70
C VAL A 443 26.43 0.18 -18.43
N ARG A 444 25.62 1.15 -18.02
CA ARG A 444 25.78 1.87 -16.77
C ARG A 444 24.54 1.67 -15.91
N ILE A 445 24.74 1.36 -14.64
CA ILE A 445 23.67 1.21 -13.65
C ILE A 445 23.90 2.25 -12.58
N GLY A 446 22.91 3.12 -12.33
CA GLY A 446 23.02 4.24 -11.41
C GLY A 446 21.93 4.22 -10.34
N LEU A 447 22.30 4.53 -9.10
CA LEU A 447 21.36 4.76 -8.00
C LEU A 447 21.62 6.12 -7.39
N GLY A 448 20.57 6.91 -7.21
CA GLY A 448 20.71 8.31 -6.77
C GLY A 448 19.44 8.96 -6.27
N ILE A 449 19.55 10.27 -6.05
CA ILE A 449 18.48 11.11 -5.51
C ILE A 449 18.18 12.22 -6.51
N ASN A 450 16.90 12.46 -6.78
CA ASN A 450 16.39 13.57 -7.56
C ASN A 450 15.64 14.55 -6.63
N VAL A 451 15.91 15.84 -6.80
CA VAL A 451 15.37 16.95 -5.99
C VAL A 451 14.59 17.89 -6.90
N TYR A 452 13.30 18.03 -6.63
CA TYR A 452 12.39 18.92 -7.37
C TYR A 452 12.43 20.34 -6.80
N LEU A 453 12.70 21.34 -7.65
CA LEU A 453 12.90 22.73 -7.27
C LEU A 453 11.74 23.62 -7.70
N ASN A 454 11.45 24.65 -6.88
CA ASN A 454 10.51 25.75 -7.17
C ASN A 454 9.06 25.31 -7.42
N ARG A 455 8.39 24.77 -6.40
CA ARG A 455 6.95 24.51 -6.43
C ARG A 455 6.16 25.76 -6.06
N LYS A 456 5.15 26.10 -6.88
CA LYS A 456 4.07 26.98 -6.42
C LYS A 456 3.35 26.25 -5.28
N THR A 457 3.21 26.91 -4.14
CA THR A 457 2.30 26.48 -3.08
C THR A 457 0.93 26.30 -3.71
N ALA A 458 0.35 25.10 -3.61
CA ALA A 458 -1.00 24.87 -4.08
C ALA A 458 -1.90 25.87 -3.34
N GLN A 459 -2.42 26.87 -4.07
CA GLN A 459 -3.43 27.75 -3.51
C GLN A 459 -4.65 26.87 -3.23
N PRO A 460 -5.22 26.89 -2.01
CA PRO A 460 -6.52 26.29 -1.80
C PRO A 460 -7.49 27.00 -2.74
N LEU A 461 -8.06 26.23 -3.68
CA LEU A 461 -9.14 26.73 -4.52
C LEU A 461 -10.26 27.18 -3.58
N LYS A 462 -10.61 28.48 -3.63
CA LYS A 462 -11.77 29.03 -2.94
C LYS A 462 -12.96 28.12 -3.24
N THR A 463 -13.54 27.54 -2.20
CA THR A 463 -14.84 26.91 -2.23
C THR A 463 -15.85 27.97 -2.69
N THR A 464 -16.23 27.94 -3.96
CA THR A 464 -17.47 28.58 -4.39
C THR A 464 -18.60 27.68 -3.91
N ASN A 465 -19.21 28.02 -2.78
CA ASN A 465 -20.47 27.42 -2.37
C ASN A 465 -21.53 27.73 -3.45
N PRO A 466 -22.37 26.76 -3.86
CA PRO A 466 -23.68 27.08 -4.40
C PRO A 466 -24.59 27.68 -3.32
#